data_AF-A0A918CLR1-F1
#
_entry.id   AF-A0A918CLR1-F1
#
_cell.length_a   1.000
_cell.length_b   1.000
_cell.length_c   1.000
_cell.angle_alpha   90.00
_cell.angle_beta   90.00
_cell.angle_gamma   90.00
#
_symmetry.space_group_name_H-M   'P 1'
#
loop_
_entity.id
_entity.type
_entity.pdbx_description
1 polymer ?
#
loop_
_entity_poly.entity_id
_entity_poly.type
_entity_poly.pdbx_seq_one_letter_code
_entity_poly.pdbx_strand_id
1 'polypeptide(L)'
;MNRRHLLEKWWLLPVGATVATFGYLGLYAARVTRKSVPGAPQFGAAAAVRVADLKQVSTNWADVSFSYGGRPCVLLRIPAATLGSLEVAGQHYAAFSRICTHLGCTVNVVRDTEVLAFSFNYRDPDPQQQHPMLGCPCHFSVFDPLKSGEAVFGKAHLPLPRVRLERRGNELWATGIEAPPQIGG
;
A
#
# COMPACT_ATOMS: atom_id res chain seq x y z
N MET A 1 43.40 33.29 19.03
CA MET A 1 42.77 32.18 19.77
C MET A 1 43.87 31.25 20.30
N ASN A 2 43.96 31.01 21.61
CA ASN A 2 45.07 30.23 22.21
C ASN A 2 44.80 28.71 22.11
N ARG A 3 45.83 27.89 21.86
CA ARG A 3 45.75 26.42 21.65
C ARG A 3 44.98 25.72 22.77
N ARG A 4 45.15 26.17 24.01
CA ARG A 4 44.46 25.65 25.20
C ARG A 4 42.94 25.76 25.13
N HIS A 5 42.42 26.92 24.72
CA HIS A 5 40.97 27.15 24.61
C HIS A 5 40.34 26.28 23.49
N LEU A 6 41.12 25.94 22.47
CA LEU A 6 40.68 25.06 21.39
C LEU A 6 40.60 23.59 21.85
N LEU A 7 41.57 23.14 22.65
CA LEU A 7 41.56 21.79 23.25
C LEU A 7 40.46 21.62 24.30
N GLU A 8 40.16 22.67 25.10
CA GLU A 8 39.07 22.66 26.10
C GLU A 8 37.68 22.50 25.48
N LYS A 9 37.51 22.83 24.19
CA LYS A 9 36.23 22.71 23.45
C LYS A 9 36.20 21.51 22.49
N TRP A 10 37.29 20.76 22.35
CA TRP A 10 37.39 19.65 21.39
C TRP A 10 36.33 18.57 21.61
N TRP A 11 35.91 18.34 22.86
CA TRP A 11 34.85 17.38 23.22
C TRP A 11 33.47 17.75 22.68
N LEU A 12 33.22 19.03 22.32
CA LEU A 12 31.95 19.45 21.73
C LEU A 12 31.73 18.90 20.33
N LEU A 13 32.81 18.60 19.58
CA LEU A 13 32.70 18.05 18.22
C LEU A 13 32.02 16.66 18.21
N PRO A 14 32.50 15.63 18.93
CA PRO A 14 31.83 14.32 18.97
C PRO A 14 30.44 14.38 19.61
N VAL A 15 30.22 15.26 20.59
CA VAL A 15 28.89 15.45 21.19
C VAL A 15 27.92 16.06 20.17
N GLY A 16 28.32 17.13 19.48
CA GLY A 16 27.52 17.76 18.42
C GLY A 16 27.19 16.79 17.29
N ALA A 17 28.17 15.99 16.84
CA ALA A 17 27.95 14.95 15.83
C ALA A 17 26.94 13.89 16.30
N THR A 18 27.02 13.48 17.56
CA THR A 18 26.06 12.54 18.17
C THR A 18 24.64 13.12 18.18
N VAL A 19 24.47 14.35 18.69
CA VAL A 19 23.16 15.03 18.72
C VAL A 19 22.57 15.18 17.31
N ALA A 20 23.39 15.58 16.33
CA ALA A 20 22.94 15.68 14.94
C ALA A 20 22.49 14.33 14.38
N THR A 21 23.23 13.26 14.66
CA THR A 21 22.90 11.90 14.20
C THR A 21 21.57 11.43 14.79
N PHE A 22 21.36 11.56 16.10
CA PHE A 22 20.09 11.17 16.73
C PHE A 22 18.92 12.06 16.29
N GLY A 23 19.16 13.36 16.08
CA GLY A 23 18.17 14.26 15.49
C GLY A 23 17.74 13.80 14.09
N TYR A 24 18.72 13.46 13.23
CA TYR A 24 18.45 12.91 11.90
C TYR A 24 17.70 11.58 11.96
N LEU A 25 18.11 10.65 12.82
CA LEU A 25 17.44 9.36 12.99
C LEU A 25 15.98 9.54 13.47
N GLY A 26 15.73 10.50 14.36
CA GLY A 26 14.37 10.83 14.80
C GLY A 26 13.50 11.36 13.66
N LEU A 27 14.02 12.29 12.86
CA LEU A 27 13.33 12.80 11.67
C LEU A 27 13.06 11.71 10.64
N TYR A 28 14.05 10.85 10.39
CA TYR A 28 13.92 9.72 9.49
C TYR A 28 12.88 8.72 10.00
N ALA A 29 12.90 8.37 11.28
CA ALA A 29 11.90 7.48 11.88
C ALA A 29 10.49 8.05 11.73
N ALA A 30 10.29 9.35 12.03
CA ALA A 30 9.00 10.01 11.86
C ALA A 30 8.52 9.99 10.41
N ARG A 31 9.41 10.19 9.43
CA ARG A 31 9.08 10.08 8.02
C ARG A 31 8.71 8.66 7.62
N VAL A 32 9.39 7.65 8.16
CA VAL A 32 9.17 6.26 7.79
C VAL A 32 7.87 5.68 8.40
N THR A 33 7.53 6.11 9.62
CA THR A 33 6.35 5.61 10.35
C THR A 33 5.07 6.32 9.98
N ARG A 34 5.12 7.56 9.46
CA ARG A 34 3.94 8.27 8.98
C ARG A 34 3.48 7.69 7.64
N LYS A 35 2.37 6.96 7.68
CA LYS A 35 1.68 6.40 6.51
C LYS A 35 0.62 7.37 6.02
N SER A 36 0.46 7.45 4.70
CA SER A 36 -0.58 8.29 4.09
C SER A 36 -1.88 7.54 4.04
N VAL A 37 -2.93 8.14 4.60
CA VAL A 37 -4.30 7.61 4.51
C VAL A 37 -4.86 7.89 3.12
N PRO A 38 -5.48 6.91 2.44
CA PRO A 38 -6.12 7.14 1.15
C PRO A 38 -7.24 8.18 1.24
N GLY A 39 -7.17 9.20 0.38
CA GLY A 39 -8.23 10.19 0.24
C GLY A 39 -9.35 9.75 -0.71
N ALA A 40 -10.19 10.73 -1.10
CA ALA A 40 -11.24 10.53 -2.10
C ALA A 40 -10.65 9.94 -3.41
N PRO A 41 -11.33 8.95 -4.04
CA PRO A 41 -10.82 8.32 -5.27
C PRO A 41 -10.66 9.29 -6.44
N GLN A 42 -9.54 9.19 -7.15
CA GLN A 42 -9.20 10.05 -8.30
C GLN A 42 -8.83 9.24 -9.53
N PHE A 43 -9.83 8.79 -10.27
CA PHE A 43 -9.62 7.91 -11.42
C PHE A 43 -9.34 8.69 -12.70
N GLY A 44 -8.17 8.47 -13.30
CA GLY A 44 -7.91 8.84 -14.68
C GLY A 44 -8.72 7.96 -15.63
N ALA A 45 -9.31 8.57 -16.67
CA ALA A 45 -10.04 7.82 -17.69
C ALA A 45 -9.06 6.98 -18.53
N ALA A 46 -9.41 5.71 -18.74
CA ALA A 46 -8.72 4.81 -19.66
C ALA A 46 -9.75 3.92 -20.37
N ALA A 47 -9.35 3.33 -21.50
CA ALA A 47 -10.23 2.43 -22.25
C ALA A 47 -10.75 1.30 -21.33
N ALA A 48 -12.04 0.98 -21.43
CA ALA A 48 -12.63 -0.03 -20.58
C ALA A 48 -12.12 -1.42 -20.96
N VAL A 49 -11.73 -2.22 -19.95
CA VAL A 49 -11.25 -3.59 -20.15
C VAL A 49 -12.06 -4.54 -19.30
N ARG A 50 -12.52 -5.64 -19.91
CA ARG A 50 -13.21 -6.73 -19.20
C ARG A 50 -12.26 -7.42 -18.24
N VAL A 51 -12.66 -7.56 -16.97
CA VAL A 51 -11.82 -8.15 -15.91
C VAL A 51 -12.25 -9.57 -15.59
N ALA A 52 -13.51 -9.76 -15.18
CA ALA A 52 -14.00 -11.05 -14.70
C ALA A 52 -15.53 -11.17 -14.86
N ASP A 53 -16.04 -12.39 -14.79
CA ASP A 53 -17.47 -12.62 -14.56
C ASP A 53 -17.77 -12.62 -13.05
N LEU A 54 -18.93 -12.11 -12.62
CA LEU A 54 -19.32 -12.07 -11.20
C LEU A 54 -19.27 -13.45 -10.54
N LYS A 55 -19.55 -14.54 -11.27
CA LYS A 55 -19.50 -15.91 -10.74
C LYS A 55 -18.08 -16.34 -10.36
N GLN A 56 -17.06 -15.82 -11.05
CA GLN A 56 -15.65 -16.14 -10.76
C GLN A 56 -15.18 -15.52 -9.44
N VAL A 57 -15.84 -14.44 -8.98
CA VAL A 57 -15.48 -13.68 -7.79
C VAL A 57 -16.65 -13.57 -6.81
N SER A 58 -17.32 -14.68 -6.57
CA SER A 58 -18.54 -14.76 -5.76
C SER A 58 -18.29 -14.88 -4.25
N THR A 59 -17.11 -15.39 -3.84
CA THR A 59 -16.76 -15.59 -2.43
C THR A 59 -15.90 -14.46 -1.90
N ASN A 60 -16.04 -14.14 -0.60
CA ASN A 60 -15.15 -13.17 0.04
C ASN A 60 -13.70 -13.60 -0.14
N TRP A 61 -12.87 -12.64 -0.50
CA TRP A 61 -11.46 -12.77 -0.84
C TRP A 61 -11.17 -13.55 -2.13
N ALA A 62 -12.15 -13.85 -2.98
CA ALA A 62 -11.87 -14.25 -4.35
C ALA A 62 -11.11 -13.12 -5.06
N ASP A 63 -10.09 -13.47 -5.83
CA ASP A 63 -9.24 -12.50 -6.52
C ASP A 63 -9.00 -12.88 -7.97
N VAL A 64 -8.85 -11.86 -8.83
CA VAL A 64 -8.51 -12.03 -10.25
C VAL A 64 -7.41 -11.04 -10.59
N SER A 65 -6.29 -11.55 -11.09
CA SER A 65 -5.22 -10.72 -11.65
C SER A 65 -5.53 -10.34 -13.09
N PHE A 66 -5.28 -9.09 -13.45
CA PHE A 66 -5.49 -8.55 -14.79
C PHE A 66 -4.48 -7.42 -15.09
N SER A 67 -4.45 -6.92 -16.33
CA SER A 67 -3.64 -5.76 -16.72
C SER A 67 -4.53 -4.59 -17.06
N TYR A 68 -4.19 -3.40 -16.58
CA TYR A 68 -4.94 -2.18 -16.85
C TYR A 68 -4.06 -0.93 -16.77
N GLY A 69 -4.23 0.00 -17.71
CA GLY A 69 -3.39 1.21 -17.78
C GLY A 69 -1.88 0.91 -17.87
N GLY A 70 -1.49 -0.20 -18.53
CA GLY A 70 -0.10 -0.66 -18.64
C GLY A 70 0.50 -1.26 -17.37
N ARG A 71 -0.32 -1.57 -16.35
CA ARG A 71 0.14 -2.02 -15.03
C ARG A 71 -0.54 -3.34 -14.65
N PRO A 72 0.17 -4.28 -13.98
CA PRO A 72 -0.49 -5.41 -13.35
C PRO A 72 -1.42 -4.91 -12.24
N CYS A 73 -2.60 -5.50 -12.15
CA CYS A 73 -3.66 -5.16 -11.21
C CYS A 73 -4.27 -6.44 -10.61
N VAL A 74 -4.98 -6.27 -9.50
CA VAL A 74 -5.77 -7.32 -8.87
C VAL A 74 -7.14 -6.79 -8.51
N LEU A 75 -8.17 -7.59 -8.78
CA LEU A 75 -9.53 -7.40 -8.30
C LEU A 75 -9.75 -8.33 -7.12
N LEU A 76 -10.42 -7.85 -6.08
CA LEU A 76 -10.75 -8.57 -4.86
C LEU A 76 -12.23 -8.41 -4.55
N ARG A 77 -12.91 -9.53 -4.27
CA ARG A 77 -14.21 -9.51 -3.57
C ARG A 77 -13.95 -9.27 -2.09
N ILE A 78 -14.40 -8.15 -1.54
CA ILE A 78 -14.11 -7.75 -0.14
C ILE A 78 -15.37 -7.74 0.73
N PRO A 79 -15.31 -8.12 2.02
CA PRO A 79 -16.49 -8.26 2.87
C PRO A 79 -17.24 -6.94 3.14
N ALA A 80 -16.61 -5.78 2.98
CA ALA A 80 -17.19 -4.47 3.30
C ALA A 80 -16.86 -3.41 2.24
N ALA A 81 -17.66 -2.35 2.17
CA ALA A 81 -17.41 -1.22 1.29
C ALA A 81 -16.14 -0.47 1.69
N THR A 82 -15.39 0.01 0.69
CA THR A 82 -14.20 0.86 0.86
C THR A 82 -14.22 2.02 -0.14
N LEU A 83 -13.34 3.00 0.04
CA LEU A 83 -13.26 4.15 -0.85
C LEU A 83 -12.81 3.71 -2.24
N GLY A 84 -13.73 3.81 -3.20
CA GLY A 84 -13.51 3.41 -4.59
C GLY A 84 -13.87 1.95 -4.89
N SER A 85 -14.42 1.21 -3.93
CA SER A 85 -15.03 -0.11 -4.20
C SER A 85 -16.35 0.03 -4.96
N LEU A 86 -16.65 -0.94 -5.81
CA LEU A 86 -17.93 -1.10 -6.48
C LEU A 86 -18.84 -1.97 -5.62
N GLU A 87 -20.07 -1.54 -5.40
CA GLU A 87 -21.14 -2.38 -4.84
C GLU A 87 -22.02 -2.95 -5.95
N VAL A 88 -22.30 -4.25 -5.86
CA VAL A 88 -23.23 -4.98 -6.72
C VAL A 88 -24.08 -5.89 -5.88
N ALA A 89 -25.38 -5.58 -5.74
CA ALA A 89 -26.33 -6.43 -5.00
C ALA A 89 -25.84 -6.79 -3.57
N GLY A 90 -25.35 -5.80 -2.82
CA GLY A 90 -24.81 -5.99 -1.46
C GLY A 90 -23.41 -6.64 -1.41
N GLN A 91 -22.77 -6.87 -2.55
CA GLN A 91 -21.42 -7.39 -2.64
C GLN A 91 -20.43 -6.29 -3.04
N HIS A 92 -19.27 -6.25 -2.40
CA HIS A 92 -18.25 -5.23 -2.63
C HIS A 92 -17.02 -5.79 -3.36
N TYR A 93 -16.54 -5.02 -4.33
CA TYR A 93 -15.40 -5.34 -5.17
C TYR A 93 -14.43 -4.16 -5.19
N ALA A 94 -13.18 -4.40 -4.82
CA ALA A 94 -12.12 -3.41 -4.93
C ALA A 94 -11.05 -3.91 -5.90
N ALA A 95 -10.40 -3.00 -6.60
CA ALA A 95 -9.27 -3.35 -7.44
C ALA A 95 -8.13 -2.34 -7.25
N PHE A 96 -6.90 -2.86 -7.33
CA PHE A 96 -5.68 -2.11 -7.06
C PHE A 96 -4.61 -2.45 -8.08
N SER A 97 -3.75 -1.49 -8.37
CA SER A 97 -2.48 -1.79 -9.03
C SER A 97 -1.62 -2.67 -8.13
N ARG A 98 -0.91 -3.61 -8.75
CA ARG A 98 0.08 -4.48 -8.10
C ARG A 98 1.50 -3.90 -8.20
N ILE A 99 1.67 -2.62 -8.51
CA ILE A 99 2.98 -1.96 -8.49
C ILE A 99 3.16 -1.29 -7.13
N CYS A 100 4.13 -1.75 -6.35
CA CYS A 100 4.44 -1.21 -5.04
C CYS A 100 4.84 0.27 -5.15
N THR A 101 4.23 1.10 -4.30
CA THR A 101 4.45 2.54 -4.26
C THR A 101 5.78 2.96 -3.63
N HIS A 102 6.57 2.00 -3.12
CA HIS A 102 7.93 2.25 -2.64
C HIS A 102 8.92 2.38 -3.80
N LEU A 103 9.16 1.29 -4.54
CA LEU A 103 10.17 1.21 -5.62
C LEU A 103 9.71 0.33 -6.80
N GLY A 104 8.40 0.09 -6.94
CA GLY A 104 7.84 -0.52 -8.15
C GLY A 104 7.80 -2.05 -8.23
N CYS A 105 8.25 -2.78 -7.20
CA CYS A 105 8.13 -4.24 -7.16
C CYS A 105 6.66 -4.71 -7.24
N THR A 106 6.45 -5.94 -7.74
CA THR A 106 5.12 -6.55 -7.79
C THR A 106 4.59 -6.87 -6.38
N VAL A 107 3.34 -6.47 -6.13
CA VAL A 107 2.57 -6.77 -4.92
C VAL A 107 1.74 -8.03 -5.15
N ASN A 108 1.65 -8.88 -4.13
CA ASN A 108 0.98 -10.18 -4.17
C ASN A 108 -0.17 -10.21 -3.16
N VAL A 109 -1.22 -10.98 -3.46
CA VAL A 109 -2.26 -11.29 -2.47
C VAL A 109 -1.70 -12.33 -1.50
N VAL A 110 -1.65 -11.99 -0.22
CA VAL A 110 -1.20 -12.88 0.86
C VAL A 110 -2.43 -13.28 1.66
N ARG A 111 -2.91 -14.50 1.41
CA ARG A 111 -4.19 -15.01 1.97
C ARG A 111 -4.05 -15.51 3.40
N ASP A 112 -2.94 -16.19 3.67
CA ASP A 112 -2.65 -16.77 4.98
C ASP A 112 -1.95 -15.73 5.85
N THR A 113 -2.55 -15.41 7.00
CA THR A 113 -2.04 -14.41 7.94
C THR A 113 -0.80 -14.90 8.69
N GLU A 114 -0.56 -16.21 8.76
CA GLU A 114 0.69 -16.77 9.28
C GLU A 114 1.84 -16.58 8.28
N VAL A 115 1.56 -16.74 6.98
CA VAL A 115 2.53 -16.40 5.92
C VAL A 115 2.84 -14.90 5.94
N LEU A 116 1.84 -14.06 6.19
CA LEU A 116 2.02 -12.62 6.35
C LEU A 116 2.94 -12.30 7.54
N ALA A 117 2.68 -12.90 8.70
CA ALA A 117 3.50 -12.73 9.89
C ALA A 117 4.94 -13.20 9.67
N PHE A 118 5.13 -14.38 9.06
CA PHE A 118 6.46 -14.93 8.80
C PHE A 118 7.24 -14.15 7.75
N SER A 119 6.62 -13.86 6.59
CA SER A 119 7.34 -13.36 5.41
C SER A 119 7.44 -11.83 5.37
N PHE A 120 6.54 -11.13 6.08
CA PHE A 120 6.47 -9.67 6.07
C PHE A 120 6.65 -9.07 7.47
N ASN A 121 6.80 -9.89 8.52
CA ASN A 121 6.89 -9.44 9.91
C ASN A 121 5.72 -8.52 10.31
N TYR A 122 4.52 -8.84 9.82
CA TYR A 122 3.32 -8.06 10.09
C TYR A 122 2.18 -8.97 10.51
N ARG A 123 1.59 -8.65 11.66
CA ARG A 123 0.32 -9.18 12.13
C ARG A 123 -0.53 -8.00 12.56
N ASP A 124 -1.78 -7.96 12.13
CA ASP A 124 -2.69 -6.94 12.62
C ASP A 124 -2.82 -7.10 14.16
N PRO A 125 -2.60 -6.03 14.93
CA PRO A 125 -2.67 -6.10 16.39
C PRO A 125 -4.08 -6.45 16.89
N ASP A 126 -5.12 -6.20 16.09
CA ASP A 126 -6.48 -6.64 16.38
C ASP A 126 -6.73 -7.99 15.70
N PRO A 127 -6.90 -9.09 16.47
CA PRO A 127 -7.20 -10.41 15.91
C PRO A 127 -8.47 -10.45 15.06
N GLN A 128 -9.44 -9.55 15.29
CA GLN A 128 -10.67 -9.48 14.51
C GLN A 128 -10.46 -8.82 13.13
N GLN A 129 -9.33 -8.14 12.93
CA GLN A 129 -8.94 -7.50 11.66
C GLN A 129 -7.89 -8.32 10.90
N GLN A 130 -7.79 -9.62 11.17
CA GLN A 130 -6.92 -10.51 10.41
C GLN A 130 -7.65 -10.99 9.14
N HIS A 131 -7.12 -10.58 7.99
CA HIS A 131 -7.65 -10.92 6.67
C HIS A 131 -6.54 -10.97 5.61
N PRO A 132 -6.85 -11.46 4.38
CA PRO A 132 -5.92 -11.39 3.26
C PRO A 132 -5.44 -9.96 2.97
N MET A 133 -4.12 -9.79 2.89
CA MET A 133 -3.47 -8.50 2.65
C MET A 133 -2.77 -8.48 1.29
N LEU A 134 -2.30 -7.31 0.90
CA LEU A 134 -1.49 -7.10 -0.31
C LEU A 134 -0.02 -6.88 0.11
N GLY A 135 0.86 -7.85 -0.16
CA GLY A 135 2.26 -7.84 0.30
C GLY A 135 3.28 -7.61 -0.81
N CYS A 136 4.24 -6.72 -0.60
CA CYS A 136 5.41 -6.51 -1.45
C CYS A 136 6.67 -7.12 -0.81
N PRO A 137 7.28 -8.17 -1.40
CA PRO A 137 8.36 -8.92 -0.75
C PRO A 137 9.70 -8.18 -0.73
N CYS A 138 9.89 -7.12 -1.53
CA CYS A 138 11.19 -6.45 -1.66
C CYS A 138 11.64 -5.74 -0.37
N HIS A 139 10.72 -5.04 0.29
CA HIS A 139 11.00 -4.29 1.52
C HIS A 139 9.83 -4.41 2.50
N PHE A 140 9.19 -5.58 2.48
CA PHE A 140 8.16 -6.03 3.41
C PHE A 140 6.98 -5.05 3.57
N SER A 141 6.61 -4.35 2.49
CA SER A 141 5.47 -3.42 2.56
C SER A 141 4.16 -4.19 2.50
N VAL A 142 3.23 -3.84 3.38
CA VAL A 142 1.90 -4.46 3.46
C VAL A 142 0.85 -3.39 3.23
N PHE A 143 -0.12 -3.69 2.38
CA PHE A 143 -1.23 -2.82 2.06
C PHE A 143 -2.55 -3.50 2.41
N ASP A 144 -3.48 -2.73 2.97
CA ASP A 144 -4.75 -3.26 3.45
C ASP A 144 -5.88 -2.96 2.44
N PRO A 145 -6.47 -3.99 1.80
CA PRO A 145 -7.58 -3.81 0.86
C PRO A 145 -8.87 -3.29 1.52
N LEU A 146 -9.08 -3.50 2.84
CA LEU A 146 -10.20 -2.95 3.59
C LEU A 146 -9.99 -1.48 3.96
N LYS A 147 -8.74 -1.01 3.96
CA LYS A 147 -8.39 0.40 4.11
C LYS A 147 -8.03 1.02 2.77
N SER A 148 -8.78 0.66 1.73
CA SER A 148 -8.66 1.25 0.38
C SER A 148 -7.23 1.25 -0.19
N GLY A 149 -6.42 0.25 0.15
CA GLY A 149 -5.04 0.10 -0.33
C GLY A 149 -4.00 0.85 0.50
N GLU A 150 -4.33 1.34 1.70
CA GLU A 150 -3.39 1.99 2.63
C GLU A 150 -2.16 1.13 2.89
N ALA A 151 -0.97 1.74 2.91
CA ALA A 151 0.27 1.09 3.32
C ALA A 151 0.34 1.02 4.85
N VAL A 152 -0.08 -0.10 5.44
CA VAL A 152 -0.14 -0.28 6.90
C VAL A 152 1.21 -0.70 7.51
N PHE A 153 2.14 -1.22 6.71
CA PHE A 153 3.46 -1.64 7.19
C PHE A 153 4.56 -1.54 6.12
N GLY A 154 5.83 -1.62 6.55
CA GLY A 154 7.03 -1.66 5.70
C GLY A 154 7.48 -0.30 5.17
N LYS A 155 8.19 -0.29 4.04
CA LYS A 155 8.81 0.93 3.48
C LYS A 155 7.89 1.82 2.64
N ALA A 156 6.81 1.28 2.07
CA ALA A 156 5.86 2.12 1.34
C ALA A 156 5.17 3.14 2.26
N HIS A 157 5.01 4.38 1.79
CA HIS A 157 4.30 5.46 2.52
C HIS A 157 2.93 5.79 1.91
N LEU A 158 2.76 5.48 0.63
CA LEU A 158 1.60 5.89 -0.16
C LEU A 158 0.71 4.68 -0.46
N PRO A 159 -0.62 4.86 -0.51
CA PRO A 159 -1.55 3.78 -0.79
C PRO A 159 -1.40 3.25 -2.22
N LEU A 160 -1.78 1.98 -2.44
CA LEU A 160 -1.82 1.43 -3.80
C LEU A 160 -2.87 2.15 -4.65
N PRO A 161 -2.51 2.55 -5.88
CA PRO A 161 -3.47 3.16 -6.79
C PRO A 161 -4.65 2.25 -7.07
N ARG A 162 -5.86 2.78 -6.87
CA ARG A 162 -7.11 2.06 -7.08
C ARG A 162 -7.48 1.99 -8.56
N VAL A 163 -8.21 0.94 -8.92
CA VAL A 163 -8.82 0.77 -10.25
C VAL A 163 -10.33 0.87 -10.08
N ARG A 164 -10.97 1.75 -10.84
CA ARG A 164 -12.42 1.88 -10.90
C ARG A 164 -13.00 0.67 -11.60
N LEU A 165 -13.96 0.03 -10.94
CA LEU A 165 -14.73 -1.07 -11.49
C LEU A 165 -16.14 -0.61 -11.85
N GLU A 166 -16.68 -1.18 -12.91
CA GLU A 166 -18.07 -1.06 -13.32
C GLU A 166 -18.65 -2.44 -13.60
N ARG A 167 -19.94 -2.60 -13.27
CA ARG A 167 -20.71 -3.78 -13.68
C ARG A 167 -21.34 -3.54 -15.05
N ARG A 168 -21.20 -4.51 -15.95
CA ARG A 168 -21.91 -4.57 -17.24
C ARG A 168 -22.56 -5.95 -17.39
N GLY A 169 -23.87 -6.02 -17.17
CA GLY A 169 -24.58 -7.31 -17.14
C GLY A 169 -24.05 -8.21 -16.01
N ASN A 170 -23.43 -9.33 -16.37
CA ASN A 170 -22.81 -10.27 -15.41
C ASN A 170 -21.29 -10.10 -15.28
N GLU A 171 -20.72 -9.08 -15.91
CA GLU A 171 -19.28 -8.88 -16.02
C GLU A 171 -18.82 -7.67 -15.22
N LEU A 172 -17.59 -7.75 -14.72
CA LEU A 172 -16.85 -6.66 -14.10
C LEU A 172 -15.83 -6.11 -15.09
N TRP A 173 -15.80 -4.79 -15.20
CA TRP A 173 -14.96 -4.04 -16.13
C TRP A 173 -14.12 -3.02 -15.37
N ALA A 174 -12.86 -2.86 -15.74
CA ALA A 174 -12.02 -1.77 -15.28
C ALA A 174 -12.20 -0.57 -16.21
N THR A 175 -12.49 0.62 -15.66
CA THR A 175 -12.83 1.82 -16.45
C THR A 175 -12.08 3.07 -16.04
N GLY A 176 -11.19 2.97 -15.07
CA GLY A 176 -10.28 4.05 -14.70
C GLY A 176 -9.26 3.56 -13.69
N ILE A 177 -8.14 4.28 -13.57
CA ILE A 177 -7.09 3.94 -12.60
C ILE A 177 -6.50 5.23 -12.04
N GLU A 178 -6.19 5.21 -10.75
CA GLU A 178 -5.48 6.33 -10.14
C GLU A 178 -4.04 6.41 -10.68
N ALA A 179 -3.55 7.64 -10.80
CA ALA A 179 -2.18 7.88 -11.25
C ALA A 179 -1.19 7.15 -10.33
N PRO A 180 -0.06 6.65 -10.87
CA PRO A 180 1.00 6.13 -10.03
C PRO A 180 1.51 7.27 -9.13
N PRO A 181 1.78 7.00 -7.85
CA PRO A 181 2.44 8.00 -7.00
C PRO A 181 3.83 8.30 -7.54
N GLN A 182 4.33 9.50 -7.27
CA GLN A 182 5.72 9.87 -7.57
C GLN A 182 6.65 9.01 -6.68
N ILE A 183 7.43 8.14 -7.31
CA ILE A 183 8.35 7.23 -6.63
C ILE A 183 9.62 7.99 -6.26
N GLY A 184 10.04 7.93 -4.98
CA GLY A 184 11.35 8.44 -4.55
C GLY A 184 11.37 9.85 -3.92
N GLY A 185 10.25 10.32 -3.36
CA GLY A 185 10.20 11.55 -2.58
C GLY A 185 10.92 11.48 -1.24
#